data_AF-A0A9D5SR47-F1
#
_entry.id   AF-A0A9D5SR47-F1
#
_cell.length_a   1.000
_cell.length_b   1.000
_cell.length_c   1.000
_cell.angle_alpha   90.00
_cell.angle_beta   90.00
_cell.angle_gamma   90.00
#
_symmetry.space_group_name_H-M   'P 1'
#
loop_
_entity.id
_entity.type
_entity.pdbx_description
1 polymer ?
#
loop_
_entity_poly.entity_id
_entity_poly.type
_entity_poly.pdbx_seq_one_letter_code
_entity_poly.pdbx_strand_id
1 'polypeptide(L)'
;MMKEQLTPLSFCTGEGSEQRPYASADGTAGLQAALAELTHGGAVRLPAARYNMTETVTVTESGTALVGDIWACNTDPNGVFETSFGVKLRQIGEHPVIRVGCDRVISGTLLREIGVQGDIPGMDTRERFDVNAPVTNAGLLLDAVRTDQCTFDRLSFCGLGAGIAVCGNAEVDACRFENCNTDGCAVGLYFSPRASFYARVHRCVIADNPYYGVLVDGRGKLIHNLELTETHFVRNGGCFRPEMPQQAAVSLLQVSGCAVERNNFDDPGTFWYYEDTATENNQRQPRKSDVVALHVSGNKNRIRDNIFQHSKSVAMIVEGDANVLMGNITDGDVVVSGKGNIICGLALQKDARLILRSATDTVITGVPENRIVRE
;
A
#
# COMPACT_ATOMS: atom_id res chain seq x y z
N MET A 1 -14.10 -12.38 34.74
CA MET A 1 -12.72 -12.79 34.45
C MET A 1 -12.78 -13.93 33.44
N MET A 2 -12.83 -13.60 32.16
CA MET A 2 -12.71 -14.60 31.08
C MET A 2 -11.22 -14.98 31.00
N LYS A 3 -10.92 -16.25 31.25
CA LYS A 3 -9.61 -16.81 30.91
C LYS A 3 -9.57 -16.89 29.38
N GLU A 4 -8.71 -16.09 28.75
CA GLU A 4 -8.24 -16.35 27.39
C GLU A 4 -7.56 -17.72 27.40
N GLN A 5 -8.28 -18.75 26.97
CA GLN A 5 -7.64 -19.97 26.48
C GLN A 5 -7.10 -19.66 25.09
N LEU A 6 -5.94 -19.03 25.05
CA LEU A 6 -5.07 -19.06 23.88
C LEU A 6 -4.56 -20.50 23.78
N THR A 7 -5.23 -21.34 23.01
CA THR A 7 -4.67 -22.65 22.63
C THR A 7 -3.65 -22.38 21.53
N PRO A 8 -2.33 -22.47 21.78
CA PRO A 8 -1.36 -22.29 20.73
C PRO A 8 -1.33 -23.58 19.91
N LEU A 9 -1.98 -23.56 18.75
CA LEU A 9 -1.69 -24.51 17.68
C LEU A 9 -0.35 -24.08 17.06
N SER A 10 0.74 -24.67 17.53
CA SER A 10 2.07 -24.46 16.94
C SER A 10 2.13 -25.29 15.65
N PHE A 11 2.08 -24.60 14.52
CA PHE A 11 2.15 -25.19 13.20
C PHE A 11 3.61 -25.13 12.71
N CYS A 12 4.27 -26.29 12.53
CA CYS A 12 5.68 -26.53 12.14
C CYS A 12 6.58 -27.06 13.27
N THR A 13 7.17 -28.24 13.02
CA THR A 13 8.27 -28.80 13.79
C THR A 13 9.51 -28.91 12.89
N GLY A 14 10.41 -27.94 12.96
CA GLY A 14 11.68 -28.00 12.24
C GLY A 14 12.61 -26.85 12.60
N GLU A 15 13.90 -27.16 12.75
CA GLU A 15 14.95 -26.16 13.00
C GLU A 15 15.55 -25.74 11.65
N GLY A 16 15.15 -24.56 11.17
CA GLY A 16 15.84 -23.90 10.06
C GLY A 16 17.21 -23.42 10.51
N SER A 17 18.16 -23.28 9.59
CA SER A 17 19.46 -22.68 9.88
C SER A 17 19.59 -21.31 9.21
N GLU A 18 20.54 -20.51 9.68
CA GLU A 18 20.81 -19.18 9.12
C GLU A 18 21.09 -19.19 7.61
N GLN A 19 21.65 -20.30 7.10
CA GLN A 19 22.03 -20.49 5.70
C GLN A 19 20.96 -21.21 4.88
N ARG A 20 19.99 -21.85 5.54
CA ARG A 20 18.89 -22.62 4.94
C ARG A 20 17.66 -22.53 5.83
N PRO A 21 16.77 -21.54 5.62
CA PRO A 21 15.53 -21.46 6.38
C PRO A 21 14.72 -22.74 6.20
N TYR A 22 14.10 -23.22 7.27
CA TYR A 22 13.23 -24.39 7.23
C TYR A 22 12.07 -24.13 6.27
N ALA A 23 11.85 -25.06 5.34
CA ALA A 23 10.69 -25.06 4.47
C ALA A 23 9.63 -25.97 5.11
N SER A 24 8.48 -25.40 5.48
CA SER A 24 7.36 -26.20 5.98
C SER A 24 6.87 -27.15 4.89
N ALA A 25 6.78 -28.44 5.21
CA ALA A 25 6.25 -29.46 4.30
C ALA A 25 4.75 -29.29 4.03
N ASP A 26 4.04 -28.67 4.99
CA ASP A 26 2.59 -28.56 4.95
C ASP A 26 2.10 -27.27 4.26
N GLY A 27 2.95 -26.24 4.15
CA GLY A 27 2.77 -25.05 3.31
C GLY A 27 1.37 -24.43 3.38
N THR A 28 0.74 -24.20 2.22
CA THR A 28 -0.66 -23.73 2.13
C THR A 28 -1.64 -24.66 2.83
N ALA A 29 -1.55 -25.98 2.58
CA ALA A 29 -2.57 -26.94 3.01
C ALA A 29 -2.70 -26.99 4.54
N GLY A 30 -1.58 -27.05 5.24
CA GLY A 30 -1.62 -27.09 6.70
C GLY A 30 -1.98 -25.73 7.34
N LEU A 31 -1.59 -24.60 6.74
CA LEU A 31 -2.05 -23.30 7.21
C LEU A 31 -3.56 -23.14 7.03
N GLN A 32 -4.10 -23.55 5.87
CA GLN A 32 -5.53 -23.52 5.63
C GLN A 32 -6.29 -24.46 6.58
N ALA A 33 -5.74 -25.63 6.90
CA ALA A 33 -6.30 -26.55 7.90
C ALA A 33 -6.32 -25.93 9.30
N ALA A 34 -5.21 -25.32 9.75
CA ALA A 34 -5.14 -24.65 11.04
C ALA A 34 -6.15 -23.50 11.18
N LEU A 35 -6.38 -22.73 10.11
CA LEU A 35 -7.42 -21.71 10.08
C LEU A 35 -8.83 -22.30 10.11
N ALA A 36 -9.06 -23.44 9.46
CA ALA A 36 -10.35 -24.12 9.44
C ALA A 36 -10.77 -24.67 10.82
N GLU A 37 -9.81 -24.91 11.73
CA GLU A 37 -10.08 -25.31 13.12
C GLU A 37 -10.63 -24.15 13.99
N LEU A 38 -10.45 -22.89 13.57
CA LEU A 38 -10.86 -21.70 14.33
C LEU A 38 -12.31 -21.29 14.08
N THR A 39 -13.27 -22.16 14.39
CA THR A 39 -14.71 -21.94 14.12
C THR A 39 -15.35 -20.75 14.87
N HIS A 40 -14.67 -20.21 15.88
CA HIS A 40 -15.14 -19.10 16.72
C HIS A 40 -14.07 -18.01 16.91
N GLY A 41 -13.18 -17.86 15.92
CA GLY A 41 -12.00 -17.02 16.02
C GLY A 41 -10.88 -17.70 16.83
N GLY A 42 -9.86 -16.94 17.23
CA GLY A 42 -8.67 -17.45 17.90
C GLY A 42 -7.39 -17.03 17.18
N ALA A 43 -6.28 -17.73 17.43
CA ALA A 43 -5.00 -17.36 16.84
C ALA A 43 -4.28 -18.57 16.23
N VAL A 44 -3.81 -18.44 14.99
CA VAL A 44 -2.79 -19.28 14.40
C VAL A 44 -1.45 -18.57 14.54
N ARG A 45 -0.49 -19.22 15.21
CA ARG A 45 0.88 -18.72 15.31
C ARG A 45 1.76 -19.43 14.30
N LEU A 46 2.51 -18.65 13.54
CA LEU A 46 3.44 -19.13 12.53
C LEU A 46 4.88 -18.99 13.08
N PRO A 47 5.56 -20.11 13.35
CA PRO A 47 6.99 -20.12 13.58
C PRO A 47 7.76 -19.55 12.41
N ALA A 48 8.90 -18.92 12.71
CA ALA A 48 9.82 -18.41 11.71
C ALA A 48 10.25 -19.53 10.76
N ALA A 49 9.80 -19.45 9.52
CA ALA A 49 10.02 -20.43 8.48
C ALA A 49 9.59 -19.86 7.12
N ARG A 50 10.01 -20.55 6.06
CA ARG A 50 9.47 -20.34 4.72
C ARG A 50 8.32 -21.32 4.48
N TYR A 51 7.18 -20.79 4.09
CA TYR A 51 5.98 -21.52 3.70
C TYR A 51 5.81 -21.36 2.20
N ASN A 52 5.87 -22.45 1.44
CA ASN A 52 5.57 -22.39 0.02
C ASN A 52 4.05 -22.36 -0.14
N MET A 53 3.56 -21.30 -0.76
CA MET A 53 2.15 -21.04 -0.95
C MET A 53 1.80 -21.36 -2.40
N THR A 54 1.21 -22.53 -2.64
CA THR A 54 0.80 -22.96 -3.99
C THR A 54 -0.64 -22.57 -4.33
N GLU A 55 -1.39 -22.18 -3.30
CA GLU A 55 -2.76 -21.68 -3.41
C GLU A 55 -2.98 -20.58 -2.36
N THR A 56 -4.08 -19.84 -2.52
CA THR A 56 -4.53 -18.78 -1.60
C THR A 56 -4.91 -19.37 -0.24
N VAL A 57 -4.39 -18.80 0.84
CA VAL A 57 -4.94 -19.02 2.18
C VAL A 57 -6.02 -18.01 2.49
N THR A 58 -7.19 -18.49 2.89
CA THR A 58 -8.35 -17.64 3.21
C THR A 58 -8.64 -17.66 4.71
N VAL A 59 -8.61 -16.47 5.32
CA VAL A 59 -9.11 -16.24 6.68
C VAL A 59 -10.60 -15.96 6.58
N THR A 60 -11.42 -16.94 6.95
CA THR A 60 -12.87 -16.85 6.78
C THR A 60 -13.60 -16.50 8.07
N GLU A 61 -12.99 -16.64 9.26
CA GLU A 61 -13.69 -16.44 10.54
C GLU A 61 -13.34 -15.11 11.20
N SER A 62 -14.34 -14.43 11.75
CA SER A 62 -14.17 -13.19 12.52
C SER A 62 -13.38 -13.44 13.81
N GLY A 63 -12.68 -12.42 14.31
CA GLY A 63 -11.85 -12.54 15.52
C GLY A 63 -10.66 -13.49 15.37
N THR A 64 -10.30 -13.85 14.13
CA THR A 64 -9.13 -14.68 13.84
C THR A 64 -7.88 -13.82 13.78
N ALA A 65 -6.82 -14.27 14.45
CA ALA A 65 -5.49 -13.72 14.35
C ALA A 65 -4.56 -14.70 13.61
N LEU A 66 -3.85 -14.22 12.60
CA LEU A 66 -2.72 -14.92 12.01
C LEU A 66 -1.46 -14.13 12.35
N VAL A 67 -0.59 -14.72 13.16
CA VAL A 67 0.53 -14.00 13.78
C VAL A 67 1.83 -14.74 13.50
N GLY A 68 2.79 -14.07 12.87
CA GLY A 68 4.15 -14.60 12.76
C GLY A 68 4.99 -14.38 14.01
N ASP A 69 5.98 -15.24 14.24
CA ASP A 69 6.83 -15.16 15.44
C ASP A 69 7.85 -14.02 15.39
N ILE A 70 8.29 -13.61 14.19
CA ILE A 70 9.25 -12.51 14.00
C ILE A 70 8.89 -11.75 12.72
N TRP A 71 8.81 -10.43 12.82
CA TRP A 71 8.72 -9.56 11.65
C TRP A 71 10.10 -9.39 11.02
N ALA A 72 10.29 -9.97 9.84
CA ALA A 72 11.43 -9.64 9.00
C ALA A 72 11.10 -8.35 8.23
N CYS A 73 11.40 -7.20 8.82
CA CYS A 73 11.51 -5.97 8.05
C CYS A 73 12.88 -5.98 7.36
N ASN A 74 12.90 -6.07 6.03
CA ASN A 74 14.02 -5.52 5.29
C ASN A 74 13.48 -4.41 4.40
N THR A 75 13.96 -3.20 4.68
CA THR A 75 13.77 -1.96 3.90
C THR A 75 14.68 -1.92 2.67
N ASP A 76 15.07 -3.08 2.15
CA ASP A 76 15.90 -3.16 0.95
C ASP A 76 15.09 -3.74 -0.22
N PRO A 77 14.71 -2.92 -1.22
CA PRO A 77 14.12 -3.39 -2.49
C PRO A 77 15.03 -4.40 -3.19
N ASN A 78 16.32 -4.37 -2.87
CA ASN A 78 17.41 -5.16 -3.43
C ASN A 78 17.79 -6.36 -2.56
N GLY A 79 17.31 -6.40 -1.32
CA GLY A 79 17.66 -7.37 -0.31
C GLY A 79 16.60 -8.43 -0.27
N VAL A 80 16.68 -9.33 -1.25
CA VAL A 80 16.68 -10.76 -0.96
C VAL A 80 15.95 -11.07 0.36
N PHE A 81 14.66 -11.44 0.29
CA PHE A 81 13.94 -12.07 1.41
C PHE A 81 14.59 -13.42 1.83
N GLU A 82 15.89 -13.64 1.61
CA GLU A 82 16.67 -14.79 2.06
C GLU A 82 17.32 -14.53 3.42
N THR A 83 16.92 -13.48 4.13
CA THR A 83 17.08 -13.52 5.58
C THR A 83 16.34 -14.76 6.08
N SER A 84 17.04 -15.60 6.81
CA SER A 84 16.53 -16.81 7.46
C SER A 84 15.62 -16.51 8.66
N PHE A 85 15.38 -15.23 8.94
CA PHE A 85 14.57 -14.74 10.05
C PHE A 85 13.13 -14.47 9.61
N GLY A 86 12.20 -14.69 10.54
CA GLY A 86 10.79 -14.35 10.37
C GLY A 86 9.94 -15.34 9.60
N VAL A 87 8.65 -15.02 9.53
CA VAL A 87 7.66 -15.79 8.78
C VAL A 87 7.59 -15.30 7.35
N LYS A 88 7.73 -16.22 6.41
CA LYS A 88 7.72 -15.90 4.99
C LYS A 88 6.78 -16.81 4.22
N LEU A 89 5.73 -16.21 3.68
CA LEU A 89 4.81 -16.85 2.74
C LEU A 89 5.33 -16.60 1.31
N ARG A 90 5.95 -17.60 0.70
CA ARG A 90 6.43 -17.50 -0.69
C ARG A 90 5.36 -18.02 -1.64
N GLN A 91 4.79 -17.12 -2.43
CA GLN A 91 3.86 -17.47 -3.50
C GLN A 91 4.54 -18.39 -4.52
N ILE A 92 3.86 -19.41 -5.01
CA ILE A 92 4.32 -20.31 -6.08
C ILE A 92 3.18 -20.41 -7.10
N GLY A 93 3.40 -19.86 -8.31
CA GLY A 93 2.35 -19.69 -9.31
C GLY A 93 1.64 -18.34 -9.19
N GLU A 94 0.48 -18.20 -9.84
CA GLU A 94 -0.26 -16.93 -9.97
C GLU A 94 -1.57 -16.94 -9.18
N HIS A 95 -1.53 -16.44 -7.94
CA HIS A 95 -2.69 -16.37 -7.06
C HIS A 95 -2.45 -15.32 -5.97
N PRO A 96 -3.50 -14.78 -5.31
CA PRO A 96 -3.29 -14.01 -4.09
C PRO A 96 -2.72 -14.92 -2.99
N VAL A 97 -1.86 -14.41 -2.11
CA VAL A 97 -1.26 -15.25 -1.05
C VAL A 97 -2.19 -15.38 0.16
N ILE A 98 -2.66 -14.25 0.68
CA ILE A 98 -3.63 -14.20 1.78
C ILE A 98 -4.90 -13.51 1.27
N ARG A 99 -6.05 -14.14 1.52
CA ARG A 99 -7.37 -13.54 1.35
C ARG A 99 -8.06 -13.41 2.71
N VAL A 100 -8.72 -12.28 2.96
CA VAL A 100 -9.60 -12.11 4.12
C VAL A 100 -11.04 -12.08 3.67
N GLY A 101 -11.81 -13.09 4.07
CA GLY A 101 -13.21 -13.31 3.72
C GLY A 101 -13.47 -13.68 2.26
N CYS A 102 -14.67 -14.20 2.00
CA CYS A 102 -15.07 -14.66 0.68
C CYS A 102 -16.57 -14.47 0.33
N ASP A 103 -17.39 -13.97 1.25
CA ASP A 103 -18.86 -13.85 1.10
C ASP A 103 -19.60 -13.35 2.36
N ARG A 104 -19.00 -13.47 3.54
CA ARG A 104 -19.56 -12.99 4.82
C ARG A 104 -18.84 -11.78 5.39
N VAL A 105 -19.45 -11.19 6.43
CA VAL A 105 -18.83 -10.14 7.22
C VAL A 105 -17.69 -10.72 8.05
N ILE A 106 -16.52 -10.09 7.98
CA ILE A 106 -15.34 -10.40 8.78
C ILE A 106 -15.05 -9.22 9.70
N SER A 107 -15.10 -9.43 11.00
CA SER A 107 -14.82 -8.39 11.98
C SER A 107 -13.67 -8.76 12.90
N GLY A 108 -12.84 -7.78 13.26
CA GLY A 108 -11.79 -7.93 14.28
C GLY A 108 -10.67 -8.91 13.92
N THR A 109 -10.49 -9.26 12.64
CA THR A 109 -9.37 -10.10 12.19
C THR A 109 -8.05 -9.35 12.33
N LEU A 110 -7.01 -10.03 12.79
CA LEU A 110 -5.65 -9.51 12.92
C LEU A 110 -4.69 -10.32 12.04
N LEU A 111 -4.03 -9.67 11.08
CA LEU A 111 -2.83 -10.25 10.45
C LEU A 111 -1.62 -9.47 10.94
N ARG A 112 -0.61 -10.17 11.46
CA ARG A 112 0.53 -9.51 12.09
C ARG A 112 1.86 -10.22 11.91
N GLU A 113 2.91 -9.45 11.65
CA GLU A 113 4.31 -9.91 11.64
C GLU A 113 4.58 -11.00 10.57
N ILE A 114 4.02 -10.81 9.37
CA ILE A 114 4.12 -11.76 8.24
C ILE A 114 4.80 -11.09 7.04
N GLY A 115 5.80 -11.77 6.48
CA GLY A 115 6.36 -11.45 5.17
C GLY A 115 5.70 -12.26 4.05
N VAL A 116 5.41 -11.61 2.93
CA VAL A 116 4.90 -12.24 1.72
C VAL A 116 5.82 -11.90 0.55
N GLN A 117 6.26 -12.94 -0.17
CA GLN A 117 7.16 -12.79 -1.30
C GLN A 117 6.57 -13.47 -2.53
N GLY A 118 6.50 -12.76 -3.66
CA GLY A 118 6.21 -13.40 -4.94
C GLY A 118 7.42 -14.11 -5.54
N ASP A 119 7.16 -15.11 -6.39
CA ASP A 119 8.20 -15.89 -7.06
C ASP A 119 8.60 -15.22 -8.38
N ILE A 120 9.65 -14.39 -8.35
CA ILE A 120 10.08 -13.64 -9.55
C ILE A 120 11.52 -13.98 -9.95
N PRO A 121 11.71 -14.70 -11.07
CA PRO A 121 12.94 -14.66 -11.83
C PRO A 121 13.18 -13.24 -12.39
N GLY A 122 14.30 -12.61 -12.06
CA GLY A 122 14.68 -11.27 -12.58
C GLY A 122 14.02 -10.06 -11.90
N MET A 123 13.16 -10.26 -10.90
CA MET A 123 12.54 -9.22 -10.05
C MET A 123 11.73 -8.12 -10.77
N ASP A 124 11.33 -8.32 -12.02
CA ASP A 124 10.39 -7.42 -12.70
C ASP A 124 8.93 -7.72 -12.33
N THR A 125 8.30 -6.78 -11.62
CA THR A 125 6.91 -6.90 -11.16
C THR A 125 5.91 -6.28 -12.11
N ARG A 126 6.37 -5.53 -13.11
CA ARG A 126 5.51 -4.72 -13.99
C ARG A 126 4.45 -5.55 -14.69
N GLU A 127 4.78 -6.77 -15.10
CA GLU A 127 3.85 -7.66 -15.81
C GLU A 127 2.79 -8.30 -14.88
N ARG A 128 2.99 -8.23 -13.56
CA ARG A 128 2.16 -8.95 -12.59
C ARG A 128 0.93 -8.20 -12.10
N PHE A 129 0.79 -6.93 -12.48
CA PHE A 129 -0.36 -6.11 -12.09
C PHE A 129 -1.16 -5.69 -13.33
N ASP A 130 -2.44 -6.03 -13.31
CA ASP A 130 -3.46 -5.52 -14.20
C ASP A 130 -4.50 -4.78 -13.35
N VAL A 131 -4.72 -3.50 -13.65
CA VAL A 131 -5.70 -2.67 -12.95
C VAL A 131 -7.13 -3.21 -13.10
N ASN A 132 -7.41 -3.94 -14.19
CA ASN A 132 -8.70 -4.56 -14.46
C ASN A 132 -8.83 -5.95 -13.81
N ALA A 133 -7.70 -6.57 -13.44
CA ALA A 133 -7.63 -7.85 -12.74
C ALA A 133 -6.62 -7.80 -11.56
N PRO A 134 -6.84 -6.90 -10.58
CA PRO A 134 -5.84 -6.56 -9.54
C PRO A 134 -5.68 -7.63 -8.46
N VAL A 135 -6.42 -8.75 -8.59
CA VAL A 135 -6.45 -9.86 -7.64
C VAL A 135 -5.28 -10.82 -7.85
N THR A 136 -4.79 -10.92 -9.09
CA THR A 136 -3.73 -11.85 -9.46
C THR A 136 -2.41 -11.37 -8.85
N ASN A 137 -1.69 -12.27 -8.17
CA ASN A 137 -0.42 -11.96 -7.50
C ASN A 137 -0.50 -10.88 -6.40
N ALA A 138 -1.65 -10.72 -5.74
CA ALA A 138 -1.76 -9.86 -4.57
C ALA A 138 -1.14 -10.53 -3.33
N GLY A 139 -0.41 -9.77 -2.51
CA GLY A 139 0.08 -10.30 -1.22
C GLY A 139 -1.06 -10.51 -0.23
N LEU A 140 -1.80 -9.44 0.02
CA LEU A 140 -3.05 -9.45 0.78
C LEU A 140 -4.22 -9.00 -0.11
N LEU A 141 -5.30 -9.79 -0.13
CA LEU A 141 -6.50 -9.53 -0.89
C LEU A 141 -7.73 -9.39 0.02
N LEU A 142 -8.44 -8.27 -0.12
CA LEU A 142 -9.81 -8.07 0.33
C LEU A 142 -10.69 -7.87 -0.91
N ASP A 143 -11.41 -8.92 -1.31
CA ASP A 143 -12.33 -8.90 -2.45
C ASP A 143 -13.64 -9.60 -2.10
N ALA A 144 -14.75 -9.02 -2.54
CA ALA A 144 -16.11 -9.48 -2.30
C ALA A 144 -16.40 -9.80 -0.81
N VAL A 145 -15.87 -8.97 0.08
CA VAL A 145 -15.96 -9.13 1.54
C VAL A 145 -16.41 -7.83 2.20
N ARG A 146 -17.20 -7.92 3.27
CA ARG A 146 -17.37 -6.80 4.19
C ARG A 146 -16.46 -6.98 5.40
N THR A 147 -15.55 -6.04 5.59
CA THR A 147 -14.61 -6.03 6.73
C THR A 147 -14.94 -4.90 7.69
N ASP A 148 -14.83 -5.18 8.99
CA ASP A 148 -15.07 -4.20 10.06
C ASP A 148 -14.00 -4.34 11.15
N GLN A 149 -13.30 -3.25 11.47
CA GLN A 149 -12.30 -3.22 12.56
C GLN A 149 -11.17 -4.27 12.42
N CYS A 150 -10.87 -4.72 11.19
CA CYS A 150 -9.73 -5.58 10.94
C CYS A 150 -8.42 -4.80 11.04
N THR A 151 -7.37 -5.45 11.54
CA THR A 151 -6.04 -4.86 11.69
C THR A 151 -5.01 -5.68 10.91
N PHE A 152 -4.25 -5.00 10.07
CA PHE A 152 -3.15 -5.53 9.26
C PHE A 152 -1.89 -4.80 9.71
N ASP A 153 -1.12 -5.40 10.61
CA ASP A 153 -0.01 -4.74 11.31
C ASP A 153 1.34 -5.40 10.98
N ARG A 154 2.37 -4.63 10.67
CA ARG A 154 3.72 -5.19 10.43
C ARG A 154 3.68 -6.30 9.39
N LEU A 155 3.06 -6.02 8.24
CA LEU A 155 3.09 -6.90 7.09
C LEU A 155 4.16 -6.40 6.11
N SER A 156 4.91 -7.31 5.50
CA SER A 156 5.93 -6.94 4.50
C SER A 156 5.64 -7.67 3.20
N PHE A 157 5.62 -6.95 2.08
CA PHE A 157 5.30 -7.47 0.76
C PHE A 157 6.43 -7.12 -0.21
N CYS A 158 6.87 -8.07 -1.04
CA CYS A 158 7.72 -7.76 -2.19
C CYS A 158 7.52 -8.70 -3.37
N GLY A 159 7.90 -8.23 -4.55
CA GLY A 159 7.89 -9.07 -5.76
C GLY A 159 6.49 -9.54 -6.12
N LEU A 160 5.48 -8.70 -5.94
CA LEU A 160 4.07 -9.02 -6.16
C LEU A 160 3.47 -8.05 -7.17
N GLY A 161 2.31 -8.40 -7.73
CA GLY A 161 1.52 -7.46 -8.54
C GLY A 161 1.05 -6.30 -7.68
N ALA A 162 0.30 -6.62 -6.62
CA ALA A 162 -0.07 -5.67 -5.57
C ALA A 162 0.45 -6.17 -4.22
N GLY A 163 1.02 -5.30 -3.39
CA GLY A 163 1.30 -5.65 -1.99
C GLY A 163 -0.02 -5.91 -1.25
N ILE A 164 -0.89 -4.91 -1.27
CA ILE A 164 -2.24 -4.99 -0.71
C ILE A 164 -3.24 -4.61 -1.82
N ALA A 165 -4.23 -5.46 -2.06
CA ALA A 165 -5.34 -5.21 -2.97
C ALA A 165 -6.67 -5.24 -2.19
N VAL A 166 -7.39 -4.13 -2.22
CA VAL A 166 -8.75 -4.00 -1.71
C VAL A 166 -9.64 -3.63 -2.90
N CYS A 167 -10.46 -4.55 -3.39
CA CYS A 167 -11.09 -4.37 -4.70
C CYS A 167 -12.45 -5.06 -4.83
N GLY A 168 -12.97 -5.04 -6.07
CA GLY A 168 -14.25 -5.65 -6.43
C GLY A 168 -15.40 -5.10 -5.60
N ASN A 169 -16.19 -6.00 -5.03
CA ASN A 169 -17.36 -5.65 -4.21
C ASN A 169 -17.04 -5.51 -2.71
N ALA A 170 -15.77 -5.34 -2.34
CA ALA A 170 -15.40 -5.19 -0.94
C ALA A 170 -16.03 -3.95 -0.29
N GLU A 171 -16.33 -4.06 0.99
CA GLU A 171 -16.70 -2.97 1.90
C GLU A 171 -15.72 -2.95 3.05
N VAL A 172 -15.07 -1.81 3.28
CA VAL A 172 -14.04 -1.67 4.32
C VAL A 172 -14.48 -0.62 5.34
N ASP A 173 -14.75 -1.05 6.56
CA ASP A 173 -15.15 -0.17 7.66
C ASP A 173 -14.12 -0.23 8.79
N ALA A 174 -13.64 0.93 9.23
CA ALA A 174 -12.74 1.09 10.37
C ALA A 174 -11.49 0.15 10.38
N CYS A 175 -11.06 -0.33 9.22
CA CYS A 175 -9.91 -1.23 9.10
C CYS A 175 -8.59 -0.45 9.10
N ARG A 176 -7.55 -1.06 9.63
CA ARG A 176 -6.24 -0.43 9.83
C ARG A 176 -5.14 -1.22 9.14
N PHE A 177 -4.36 -0.54 8.32
CA PHE A 177 -3.14 -1.02 7.70
C PHE A 177 -1.98 -0.25 8.34
N GLU A 178 -1.31 -0.86 9.31
CA GLU A 178 -0.33 -0.20 10.16
C GLU A 178 1.05 -0.82 10.00
N ASN A 179 2.09 0.02 9.94
CA ASN A 179 3.48 -0.44 9.91
C ASN A 179 3.75 -1.44 8.77
N CYS A 180 3.00 -1.35 7.66
CA CYS A 180 3.17 -2.23 6.51
C CYS A 180 4.30 -1.73 5.61
N ASN A 181 4.99 -2.66 4.95
CA ASN A 181 5.97 -2.40 3.92
C ASN A 181 5.53 -3.03 2.59
N THR A 182 5.52 -2.28 1.49
CA THR A 182 5.15 -2.80 0.15
C THR A 182 6.24 -2.56 -0.87
N ASP A 183 7.45 -2.97 -0.53
CA ASP A 183 8.65 -2.70 -1.29
C ASP A 183 8.74 -3.53 -2.58
N GLY A 184 8.98 -2.91 -3.73
CA GLY A 184 9.21 -3.62 -4.99
C GLY A 184 7.99 -4.41 -5.49
N CYS A 185 6.77 -4.13 -5.01
CA CYS A 185 5.53 -4.57 -5.67
C CYS A 185 5.24 -3.69 -6.88
N ALA A 186 4.52 -4.16 -7.89
CA ALA A 186 4.18 -3.30 -9.05
C ALA A 186 3.33 -2.09 -8.60
N VAL A 187 2.36 -2.38 -7.73
CA VAL A 187 1.62 -1.40 -6.93
C VAL A 187 1.77 -1.73 -5.45
N GLY A 188 2.06 -0.73 -4.61
CA GLY A 188 2.16 -0.95 -3.17
C GLY A 188 0.81 -1.31 -2.58
N LEU A 189 -0.14 -0.38 -2.66
CA LEU A 189 -1.52 -0.55 -2.23
C LEU A 189 -2.50 -0.11 -3.32
N TYR A 190 -3.32 -1.06 -3.78
CA TYR A 190 -4.43 -0.82 -4.68
C TYR A 190 -5.74 -0.83 -3.89
N PHE A 191 -6.47 0.28 -3.91
CA PHE A 191 -7.67 0.49 -3.09
C PHE A 191 -8.83 0.97 -3.96
N SER A 192 -9.64 0.03 -4.40
CA SER A 192 -10.83 0.28 -5.19
C SER A 192 -12.03 -0.57 -4.74
N PRO A 193 -12.38 -0.58 -3.43
CA PRO A 193 -13.57 -1.27 -2.94
C PRO A 193 -14.85 -0.61 -3.45
N ARG A 194 -15.99 -1.31 -3.32
CA ARG A 194 -17.32 -0.74 -3.53
C ARG A 194 -17.58 0.44 -2.59
N ALA A 195 -17.18 0.28 -1.33
CA ALA A 195 -17.27 1.33 -0.32
C ALA A 195 -16.15 1.23 0.71
N SER A 196 -15.73 2.36 1.25
CA SER A 196 -14.80 2.45 2.37
C SER A 196 -15.14 3.62 3.28
N PHE A 197 -15.11 3.34 4.58
CA PHE A 197 -15.36 4.31 5.64
C PHE A 197 -14.32 4.16 6.74
N TYR A 198 -13.65 5.27 7.09
CA TYR A 198 -12.73 5.32 8.24
C TYR A 198 -11.55 4.33 8.17
N ALA A 199 -11.22 3.84 6.98
CA ALA A 199 -10.03 3.04 6.77
C ALA A 199 -8.78 3.90 7.00
N ARG A 200 -7.73 3.28 7.54
CA ARG A 200 -6.50 3.99 7.88
C ARG A 200 -5.28 3.24 7.38
N VAL A 201 -4.41 3.93 6.66
CA VAL A 201 -3.05 3.52 6.31
C VAL A 201 -2.10 4.39 7.10
N HIS A 202 -1.28 3.78 7.95
CA HIS A 202 -0.55 4.51 8.97
C HIS A 202 0.83 3.94 9.26
N ARG A 203 1.85 4.80 9.32
CA ARG A 203 3.24 4.40 9.61
C ARG A 203 3.80 3.37 8.63
N CYS A 204 3.32 3.38 7.39
CA CYS A 204 3.78 2.45 6.36
C CYS A 204 5.04 2.96 5.65
N VAL A 205 5.76 2.04 5.03
CA VAL A 205 6.81 2.33 4.04
C VAL A 205 6.35 1.75 2.71
N ILE A 206 6.21 2.60 1.72
CA ILE A 206 5.70 2.24 0.40
C ILE A 206 6.79 2.67 -0.58
N ALA A 207 7.53 1.70 -1.11
CA ALA A 207 8.76 1.98 -1.81
C ALA A 207 8.94 1.16 -3.08
N ASP A 208 9.67 1.75 -4.03
CA ASP A 208 10.13 1.09 -5.25
C ASP A 208 9.01 0.44 -6.07
N ASN A 209 7.83 1.06 -6.06
CA ASN A 209 6.69 0.60 -6.82
C ASN A 209 6.70 1.23 -8.22
N PRO A 210 6.94 0.47 -9.32
CA PRO A 210 7.10 1.05 -10.66
C PRO A 210 5.84 1.75 -11.18
N TYR A 211 4.65 1.35 -10.72
CA TYR A 211 3.39 2.01 -11.09
C TYR A 211 2.92 2.99 -10.02
N TYR A 212 2.33 2.50 -8.93
CA TYR A 212 1.79 3.36 -7.88
C TYR A 212 2.31 2.88 -6.53
N GLY A 213 2.74 3.80 -5.68
CA GLY A 213 2.84 3.49 -4.26
C GLY A 213 1.45 3.20 -3.71
N VAL A 214 0.51 4.12 -3.95
CA VAL A 214 -0.91 3.97 -3.61
C VAL A 214 -1.77 4.43 -4.78
N LEU A 215 -2.70 3.58 -5.19
CA LEU A 215 -3.80 3.95 -6.09
C LEU A 215 -5.14 3.73 -5.39
N VAL A 216 -5.80 4.82 -5.03
CA VAL A 216 -7.20 4.81 -4.57
C VAL A 216 -8.08 5.19 -5.75
N ASP A 217 -8.86 4.24 -6.27
CA ASP A 217 -9.77 4.49 -7.38
C ASP A 217 -11.22 4.47 -6.88
N GLY A 218 -11.74 5.65 -6.58
CA GLY A 218 -13.11 5.90 -6.13
C GLY A 218 -14.12 6.14 -7.25
N ARG A 219 -13.74 5.95 -8.53
CA ARG A 219 -14.66 6.19 -9.65
C ARG A 219 -15.88 5.28 -9.57
N GLY A 220 -17.07 5.89 -9.48
CA GLY A 220 -18.34 5.18 -9.32
C GLY A 220 -18.53 4.51 -7.95
N LYS A 221 -17.73 4.89 -6.94
CA LYS A 221 -17.64 4.22 -5.62
C LYS A 221 -17.78 5.22 -4.48
N LEU A 222 -18.02 4.72 -3.27
CA LEU A 222 -18.13 5.54 -2.06
C LEU A 222 -16.86 5.37 -1.21
N ILE A 223 -15.83 6.16 -1.52
CA ILE A 223 -14.58 6.16 -0.76
C ILE A 223 -14.51 7.42 0.10
N HIS A 224 -14.78 7.25 1.40
CA HIS A 224 -14.86 8.36 2.34
C HIS A 224 -14.00 8.13 3.58
N ASN A 225 -13.46 9.23 4.11
CA ASN A 225 -12.72 9.23 5.36
C ASN A 225 -11.57 8.20 5.40
N LEU A 226 -10.95 7.92 4.25
CA LEU A 226 -9.69 7.18 4.19
C LEU A 226 -8.57 8.10 4.66
N GLU A 227 -7.76 7.64 5.61
CA GLU A 227 -6.63 8.39 6.13
C GLU A 227 -5.30 7.73 5.72
N LEU A 228 -4.47 8.46 4.97
CA LEU A 228 -3.07 8.12 4.71
C LEU A 228 -2.20 9.01 5.58
N THR A 229 -1.59 8.44 6.63
CA THR A 229 -0.89 9.23 7.64
C THR A 229 0.46 8.68 8.03
N GLU A 230 1.44 9.56 8.26
CA GLU A 230 2.77 9.17 8.77
C GLU A 230 3.46 8.08 7.91
N THR A 231 3.17 8.07 6.61
CA THR A 231 3.68 7.09 5.65
C THR A 231 4.84 7.68 4.85
N HIS A 232 5.84 6.84 4.57
CA HIS A 232 6.96 7.19 3.70
C HIS A 232 6.74 6.59 2.32
N PHE A 233 6.63 7.47 1.32
CA PHE A 233 6.57 7.12 -0.09
C PHE A 233 7.93 7.40 -0.72
N VAL A 234 8.64 6.37 -1.15
CA VAL A 234 10.01 6.50 -1.63
C VAL A 234 10.15 5.84 -3.00
N ARG A 235 10.61 6.57 -4.03
CA ARG A 235 10.87 5.99 -5.36
C ARG A 235 9.66 5.24 -5.93
N ASN A 236 8.52 5.94 -5.97
CA ASN A 236 7.28 5.38 -6.47
C ASN A 236 6.89 5.99 -7.82
N GLY A 237 6.35 5.16 -8.69
CA GLY A 237 5.91 5.49 -10.03
C GLY A 237 7.05 5.65 -11.04
N GLY A 238 6.64 5.88 -12.29
CA GLY A 238 7.56 6.14 -13.40
C GLY A 238 7.53 5.13 -14.53
N CYS A 239 6.77 4.05 -14.40
CA CYS A 239 6.57 3.06 -15.45
C CYS A 239 5.11 2.91 -15.93
N PHE A 240 4.26 3.93 -15.77
CA PHE A 240 2.84 3.84 -16.09
C PHE A 240 2.57 3.35 -17.52
N ARG A 241 1.57 2.47 -17.64
CA ARG A 241 1.04 2.06 -18.94
C ARG A 241 -0.07 3.03 -19.40
N PRO A 242 -0.36 3.13 -20.71
CA PRO A 242 -1.38 4.04 -21.23
C PRO A 242 -2.79 3.83 -20.65
N GLU A 243 -3.14 2.61 -20.27
CA GLU A 243 -4.41 2.25 -19.66
C GLU A 243 -4.53 2.63 -18.18
N MET A 244 -3.41 2.96 -17.53
CA MET A 244 -3.42 3.40 -16.14
C MET A 244 -4.09 4.77 -16.03
N PRO A 245 -4.83 5.03 -14.94
CA PRO A 245 -5.45 6.32 -14.73
C PRO A 245 -4.38 7.40 -14.46
N GLN A 246 -4.78 8.55 -13.89
CA GLN A 246 -3.87 9.67 -13.63
C GLN A 246 -2.51 9.21 -13.09
N GLN A 247 -1.44 9.58 -13.79
CA GLN A 247 -0.07 9.16 -13.52
C GLN A 247 0.51 9.99 -12.37
N ALA A 248 0.58 9.39 -11.19
CA ALA A 248 1.16 9.98 -9.99
C ALA A 248 1.71 8.86 -9.10
N ALA A 249 2.74 9.13 -8.31
CA ALA A 249 3.30 8.17 -7.38
C ALA A 249 2.26 7.71 -6.34
N VAL A 250 1.45 8.65 -5.85
CA VAL A 250 0.25 8.39 -5.05
C VAL A 250 -0.94 9.09 -5.70
N SER A 251 -2.02 8.35 -5.95
CA SER A 251 -3.21 8.87 -6.63
C SER A 251 -4.48 8.51 -5.86
N LEU A 252 -5.26 9.52 -5.49
CA LEU A 252 -6.60 9.38 -4.93
C LEU A 252 -7.61 9.96 -5.90
N LEU A 253 -8.43 9.12 -6.52
CA LEU A 253 -9.34 9.50 -7.59
C LEU A 253 -10.79 9.46 -7.10
N GLN A 254 -11.52 10.56 -7.28
CA GLN A 254 -12.93 10.71 -6.89
C GLN A 254 -13.21 10.30 -5.43
N VAL A 255 -12.43 10.85 -4.50
CA VAL A 255 -12.56 10.59 -3.06
C VAL A 255 -13.19 11.78 -2.32
N SER A 256 -13.74 11.56 -1.12
CA SER A 256 -14.23 12.69 -0.32
C SER A 256 -14.08 12.55 1.18
N GLY A 257 -13.69 13.64 1.85
CA GLY A 257 -13.43 13.61 3.29
C GLY A 257 -12.17 12.81 3.66
N CYS A 258 -11.35 12.44 2.68
CA CYS A 258 -10.12 11.70 2.92
C CYS A 258 -9.01 12.62 3.44
N ALA A 259 -8.02 12.03 4.10
CA ALA A 259 -6.89 12.75 4.67
C ALA A 259 -5.57 12.18 4.15
N VAL A 260 -4.67 13.06 3.73
CA VAL A 260 -3.28 12.75 3.40
C VAL A 260 -2.44 13.66 4.29
N GLU A 261 -1.99 13.15 5.44
CA GLU A 261 -1.37 13.99 6.47
C GLU A 261 -0.04 13.45 7.00
N ARG A 262 0.93 14.35 7.25
CA ARG A 262 2.21 14.00 7.89
C ARG A 262 3.00 12.92 7.12
N ASN A 263 2.87 12.86 5.81
CA ASN A 263 3.61 11.90 4.97
C ASN A 263 4.88 12.51 4.41
N ASN A 264 5.84 11.65 4.08
CA ASN A 264 7.04 12.02 3.34
C ASN A 264 6.99 11.42 1.93
N PHE A 265 7.11 12.26 0.91
CA PHE A 265 7.22 11.87 -0.49
C PHE A 265 8.64 12.17 -0.97
N ASP A 266 9.39 11.13 -1.33
CA ASP A 266 10.79 11.22 -1.69
C ASP A 266 11.06 10.53 -3.04
N ASP A 267 11.72 11.27 -3.93
CA ASP A 267 12.15 10.84 -5.28
C ASP A 267 11.01 10.20 -6.11
N PRO A 268 9.85 10.88 -6.26
CA PRO A 268 8.74 10.37 -7.07
C PRO A 268 9.16 10.22 -8.53
N GLY A 269 8.69 9.15 -9.18
CA GLY A 269 9.01 8.85 -10.58
C GLY A 269 10.36 8.17 -10.80
N THR A 270 11.13 7.91 -9.76
CA THR A 270 12.28 7.01 -9.80
C THR A 270 11.83 5.60 -9.45
N PHE A 271 12.22 4.60 -10.23
CA PHE A 271 12.15 3.20 -9.83
C PHE A 271 13.35 2.44 -10.37
N TRP A 272 13.71 1.35 -9.71
CA TRP A 272 14.81 0.49 -10.13
C TRP A 272 14.28 -0.63 -11.02
N TYR A 273 14.95 -0.90 -12.13
CA TYR A 273 14.62 -2.02 -13.01
C TYR A 273 15.87 -2.83 -13.33
N TYR A 274 15.63 -4.08 -13.71
CA TYR A 274 16.62 -4.97 -14.27
C TYR A 274 16.50 -4.95 -15.78
N GLU A 275 17.63 -4.83 -16.48
CA GLU A 275 17.65 -5.13 -17.91
C GLU A 275 17.39 -6.62 -18.14
N ASP A 276 16.86 -7.00 -19.31
CA ASP A 276 16.51 -8.39 -19.63
C ASP A 276 17.69 -9.37 -19.53
N THR A 277 18.92 -8.85 -19.62
CA THR A 277 20.18 -9.58 -19.51
C THR A 277 20.72 -9.65 -18.08
N ALA A 278 20.07 -9.00 -17.12
CA ALA A 278 20.57 -8.91 -15.77
C ALA A 278 20.43 -10.27 -15.06
N THR A 279 21.53 -10.70 -14.45
CA THR A 279 21.66 -11.95 -13.70
C THR A 279 21.98 -11.72 -12.23
N GLU A 280 22.34 -10.48 -11.85
CA GLU A 280 22.74 -10.10 -10.50
C GLU A 280 22.02 -8.81 -10.04
N ASN A 281 21.81 -8.66 -8.73
CA ASN A 281 21.12 -7.49 -8.14
C ASN A 281 21.86 -6.15 -8.32
N ASN A 282 23.17 -6.19 -8.46
CA ASN A 282 24.01 -5.00 -8.67
C ASN A 282 23.87 -4.42 -10.11
N GLN A 283 23.20 -5.13 -11.03
CA GLN A 283 22.99 -4.70 -12.41
C GLN A 283 21.71 -3.86 -12.60
N ARG A 284 21.01 -3.53 -11.51
CA ARG A 284 19.83 -2.65 -11.56
C ARG A 284 20.21 -1.26 -12.05
N GLN A 285 19.34 -0.68 -12.84
CA GLN A 285 19.47 0.71 -13.28
C GLN A 285 18.30 1.55 -12.77
N PRO A 286 18.55 2.78 -12.31
CA PRO A 286 17.48 3.68 -11.95
C PRO A 286 16.88 4.26 -13.23
N ARG A 287 15.59 4.07 -13.44
CA ARG A 287 14.84 4.85 -14.42
C ARG A 287 14.21 6.03 -13.70
N LYS A 288 14.33 7.21 -14.30
CA LYS A 288 13.73 8.43 -13.76
C LYS A 288 12.72 8.99 -14.75
N SER A 289 11.47 9.06 -14.36
CA SER A 289 10.37 9.68 -15.12
C SER A 289 9.90 10.95 -14.42
N ASP A 290 9.29 11.87 -15.17
CA ASP A 290 8.65 13.04 -14.57
C ASP A 290 7.22 12.67 -14.14
N VAL A 291 7.00 12.61 -12.83
CA VAL A 291 5.78 12.06 -12.24
C VAL A 291 5.36 12.96 -11.08
N VAL A 292 4.05 13.19 -10.98
CA VAL A 292 3.46 13.91 -9.84
C VAL A 292 3.59 13.08 -8.58
N ALA A 293 4.07 13.65 -7.48
CA ALA A 293 4.20 12.89 -6.23
C ALA A 293 2.83 12.50 -5.65
N LEU A 294 1.92 13.47 -5.59
CA LEU A 294 0.57 13.28 -5.06
C LEU A 294 -0.48 13.89 -5.99
N HIS A 295 -1.45 13.07 -6.39
CA HIS A 295 -2.67 13.52 -7.03
C HIS A 295 -3.88 13.22 -6.16
N VAL A 296 -4.71 14.23 -5.91
CA VAL A 296 -5.98 14.09 -5.19
C VAL A 296 -7.09 14.72 -6.02
N SER A 297 -8.05 13.91 -6.44
CA SER A 297 -9.27 14.35 -7.14
C SER A 297 -10.49 14.04 -6.29
N GLY A 298 -11.29 15.06 -5.99
CA GLY A 298 -12.52 14.95 -5.20
C GLY A 298 -12.69 16.09 -4.21
N ASN A 299 -13.59 15.92 -3.24
CA ASN A 299 -14.11 17.04 -2.47
C ASN A 299 -13.86 16.91 -0.96
N LYS A 300 -13.64 18.04 -0.29
CA LYS A 300 -13.51 18.10 1.18
C LYS A 300 -12.35 17.27 1.74
N ASN A 301 -11.30 17.07 0.96
CA ASN A 301 -10.12 16.32 1.40
C ASN A 301 -9.17 17.22 2.21
N ARG A 302 -8.42 16.61 3.12
CA ARG A 302 -7.40 17.27 3.95
C ARG A 302 -6.03 16.82 3.48
N ILE A 303 -5.20 17.74 3.02
CA ILE A 303 -3.80 17.48 2.63
C ILE A 303 -2.91 18.34 3.52
N ARG A 304 -2.32 17.75 4.56
CA ARG A 304 -1.68 18.53 5.63
C ARG A 304 -0.32 18.04 6.06
N ASP A 305 0.57 18.98 6.36
CA ASP A 305 1.87 18.71 6.99
C ASP A 305 2.71 17.65 6.25
N ASN A 306 2.55 17.53 4.93
CA ASN A 306 3.34 16.62 4.12
C ASN A 306 4.63 17.29 3.65
N ILE A 307 5.67 16.48 3.46
CA ILE A 307 6.96 16.91 2.92
C ILE A 307 7.15 16.24 1.55
N PHE A 308 7.43 17.04 0.53
CA PHE A 308 7.74 16.60 -0.83
C PHE A 308 9.19 16.97 -1.17
N GLN A 309 9.97 15.97 -1.54
CA GLN A 309 11.40 16.09 -1.81
C GLN A 309 11.76 15.40 -3.13
N HIS A 310 12.71 16.01 -3.84
CA HIS A 310 13.23 15.52 -5.11
C HIS A 310 12.14 15.42 -6.20
N SER A 311 11.13 16.28 -6.13
CA SER A 311 10.14 16.42 -7.19
C SER A 311 10.80 17.05 -8.42
N LYS A 312 10.54 16.52 -9.62
CA LYS A 312 11.14 17.04 -10.86
C LYS A 312 10.43 18.26 -11.41
N SER A 313 9.10 18.26 -11.39
CA SER A 313 8.28 19.36 -11.89
C SER A 313 7.14 19.69 -10.93
N VAL A 314 6.09 18.87 -10.92
CA VAL A 314 4.89 19.04 -10.11
C VAL A 314 4.94 18.06 -8.96
N ALA A 315 4.90 18.58 -7.73
CA ALA A 315 4.82 17.75 -6.54
C ALA A 315 3.38 17.31 -6.27
N MET A 316 2.42 18.22 -6.46
CA MET A 316 1.04 17.99 -6.05
C MET A 316 0.04 18.52 -7.07
N ILE A 317 -0.98 17.73 -7.35
CA ILE A 317 -2.18 18.16 -8.07
C ILE A 317 -3.39 17.89 -7.17
N VAL A 318 -4.21 18.92 -6.92
CA VAL A 318 -5.47 18.82 -6.19
C VAL A 318 -6.60 19.35 -7.04
N GLU A 319 -7.59 18.50 -7.30
CA GLU A 319 -8.77 18.82 -8.11
C GLU A 319 -10.05 18.62 -7.31
N GLY A 320 -10.95 19.59 -7.38
CA GLY A 320 -12.27 19.52 -6.76
C GLY A 320 -12.49 20.59 -5.70
N ASP A 321 -13.60 20.47 -4.99
CA ASP A 321 -14.14 21.56 -4.19
C ASP A 321 -13.88 21.38 -2.70
N ALA A 322 -13.70 22.52 -2.02
CA ALA A 322 -13.57 22.62 -0.57
C ALA A 322 -12.44 21.74 0.03
N ASN A 323 -11.39 21.47 -0.74
CA ASN A 323 -10.20 20.80 -0.23
C ASN A 323 -9.37 21.77 0.63
N VAL A 324 -8.65 21.22 1.61
CA VAL A 324 -7.82 21.99 2.54
C VAL A 324 -6.37 21.54 2.44
N LEU A 325 -5.51 22.43 1.96
CA LEU A 325 -4.06 22.26 1.91
C LEU A 325 -3.45 23.11 3.02
N MET A 326 -2.78 22.49 3.99
CA MET A 326 -2.22 23.21 5.14
C MET A 326 -0.84 22.71 5.55
N GLY A 327 0.13 23.60 5.72
CA GLY A 327 1.44 23.25 6.31
C GLY A 327 2.32 22.32 5.46
N ASN A 328 2.02 22.14 4.17
CA ASN A 328 2.83 21.29 3.30
C ASN A 328 4.13 22.01 2.90
N ILE A 329 5.22 21.25 2.77
CA ILE A 329 6.52 21.71 2.30
C ILE A 329 6.84 20.99 0.99
N THR A 330 7.19 21.72 -0.07
CA THR A 330 7.41 21.12 -1.39
C THR A 330 8.54 21.79 -2.17
N ASP A 331 9.28 20.97 -2.93
CA ASP A 331 10.28 21.42 -3.89
C ASP A 331 9.82 21.38 -5.36
N GLY A 332 8.57 20.98 -5.61
CA GLY A 332 7.90 21.05 -6.92
C GLY A 332 6.61 21.89 -6.90
N ASP A 333 6.11 22.21 -8.09
CA ASP A 333 4.89 22.99 -8.30
C ASP A 333 3.66 22.31 -7.65
N VAL A 334 2.72 23.13 -7.19
CA VAL A 334 1.43 22.69 -6.65
C VAL A 334 0.34 23.25 -7.54
N VAL A 335 -0.46 22.37 -8.13
CA VAL A 335 -1.59 22.74 -9.00
C VAL A 335 -2.89 22.52 -8.24
N VAL A 336 -3.74 23.54 -8.18
CA VAL A 336 -5.05 23.46 -7.53
C VAL A 336 -6.14 23.94 -8.50
N SER A 337 -7.22 23.16 -8.59
CA SER A 337 -8.42 23.49 -9.37
C SER A 337 -9.69 23.22 -8.56
N GLY A 338 -10.80 23.86 -8.94
CA GLY A 338 -12.09 23.76 -8.24
C GLY A 338 -12.39 24.94 -7.30
N LYS A 339 -13.47 24.85 -6.54
CA LYS A 339 -14.06 25.98 -5.82
C LYS A 339 -13.91 25.88 -4.30
N GLY A 340 -13.75 27.03 -3.65
CA GLY A 340 -13.80 27.11 -2.19
C GLY A 340 -12.66 26.36 -1.49
N ASN A 341 -11.55 26.12 -2.19
CA ASN A 341 -10.37 25.49 -1.61
C ASN A 341 -9.70 26.42 -0.59
N ILE A 342 -9.06 25.85 0.42
CA ILE A 342 -8.32 26.60 1.45
C ILE A 342 -6.86 26.19 1.37
N ILE A 343 -5.98 27.16 1.16
CA ILE A 343 -4.53 26.98 1.06
C ILE A 343 -3.85 27.83 2.13
N CYS A 344 -3.20 27.19 3.09
CA CYS A 344 -2.63 27.86 4.26
C CYS A 344 -1.21 27.36 4.55
N GLY A 345 -0.23 28.27 4.58
CA GLY A 345 1.14 27.93 5.01
C GLY A 345 1.82 26.90 4.10
N LEU A 346 1.66 27.04 2.78
CA LEU A 346 2.36 26.22 1.80
C LEU A 346 3.79 26.75 1.62
N ALA A 347 4.78 25.99 2.10
CA ALA A 347 6.19 26.34 1.98
C ALA A 347 6.75 25.83 0.65
N LEU A 348 6.84 26.74 -0.32
CA LEU A 348 7.39 26.50 -1.66
C LEU A 348 8.91 26.72 -1.64
N GLN A 349 9.68 25.67 -1.94
CA GLN A 349 11.14 25.74 -2.04
C GLN A 349 11.59 26.03 -3.48
N LYS A 350 12.82 26.54 -3.63
CA LYS A 350 13.44 26.83 -4.93
C LYS A 350 12.53 27.71 -5.80
N ASP A 351 12.18 27.22 -7.00
CA ASP A 351 11.33 27.89 -7.98
C ASP A 351 9.91 27.32 -8.04
N ALA A 352 9.52 26.50 -7.07
CA ALA A 352 8.17 25.95 -6.98
C ALA A 352 7.11 27.07 -6.89
N ARG A 353 6.00 26.84 -7.56
CA ARG A 353 4.86 27.77 -7.67
C ARG A 353 3.58 27.12 -7.19
N LEU A 354 2.67 27.96 -6.71
CA LEU A 354 1.27 27.60 -6.57
C LEU A 354 0.55 28.03 -7.85
N ILE A 355 0.03 27.06 -8.61
CA ILE A 355 -0.69 27.28 -9.85
C ILE A 355 -2.18 27.04 -9.60
N LEU A 356 -2.99 28.06 -9.85
CA LEU A 356 -4.43 28.05 -9.64
C LEU A 356 -5.11 27.97 -11.01
N ARG A 357 -5.66 26.79 -11.35
CA ARG A 357 -6.32 26.54 -12.63
C ARG A 357 -7.82 26.55 -12.45
N SER A 358 -8.50 27.54 -13.02
CA SER A 358 -9.97 27.65 -12.87
C SER A 358 -10.44 27.60 -11.40
N ALA A 359 -9.58 28.03 -10.47
CA ALA A 359 -9.86 27.95 -9.04
C ALA A 359 -10.60 29.22 -8.58
N THR A 360 -11.87 29.09 -8.21
CA THR A 360 -12.69 30.21 -7.72
C THR A 360 -12.86 30.15 -6.21
N ASP A 361 -13.03 31.31 -5.57
CA ASP A 361 -13.32 31.40 -4.13
C ASP A 361 -12.25 30.71 -3.24
N THR A 362 -11.04 30.54 -3.78
CA THR A 362 -9.94 29.88 -3.07
C THR A 362 -9.31 30.87 -2.10
N VAL A 363 -9.29 30.51 -0.82
CA VAL A 363 -8.66 31.31 0.22
C VAL A 363 -7.20 30.92 0.33
N ILE A 364 -6.31 31.90 0.21
CA ILE A 364 -4.86 31.70 0.24
C ILE A 364 -4.26 32.56 1.34
N THR A 365 -3.46 31.94 2.21
CA THR A 365 -2.74 32.65 3.27
C THR A 365 -1.37 32.00 3.50
N GLY A 366 -0.36 32.82 3.79
CA GLY A 366 1.00 32.35 4.05
C GLY A 366 1.73 31.79 2.82
N VAL A 367 1.32 32.17 1.61
CA VAL A 367 2.03 31.86 0.35
C VAL A 367 2.52 33.17 -0.26
N PRO A 368 3.81 33.30 -0.65
CA PRO A 368 4.31 34.52 -1.27
C PRO A 368 3.60 34.84 -2.59
N GLU A 369 3.11 36.07 -2.76
CA GLU A 369 2.29 36.47 -3.93
C GLU A 369 3.03 36.26 -5.26
N ASN A 370 4.34 36.48 -5.29
CA ASN A 370 5.18 36.27 -6.48
C ASN A 370 5.37 34.79 -6.86
N ARG A 371 4.91 33.85 -6.03
CA ARG A 371 4.90 32.41 -6.31
C ARG A 371 3.53 31.91 -6.73
N ILE A 372 2.50 32.78 -6.76
CA ILE A 372 1.15 32.42 -7.16
C ILE A 372 0.97 32.73 -8.65
N VAL A 373 0.56 31.72 -9.41
CA VAL A 373 0.20 31.83 -10.82
C VAL A 373 -1.29 31.52 -10.97
N ARG A 374 -2.01 32.34 -11.72
CA ARG A 374 -3.44 32.17 -11.99
C ARG A 374 -3.62 31.89 -13.48
N GLU A 375 -4.18 30.72 -13.80
CA GLU A 375 -4.38 30.18 -15.15
C GLU A 375 -5.88 29.97 -15.46
#